data_AF-A0ABD5T1S3-F1
#
_entry.id   AF-A0ABD5T1S3-F1
#
_cell.length_a   1.000
_cell.length_b   1.000
_cell.length_c   1.000
_cell.angle_alpha   90.00
_cell.angle_beta   90.00
_cell.angle_gamma   90.00
#
_symmetry.space_group_name_H-M   'P 1'
#
loop_
_entity.id
_entity.type
_entity.pdbx_description
1 polymer ?
#
loop_
_entity_poly.entity_id
_entity_poly.type
_entity_poly.pdbx_seq_one_letter_code
_entity_poly.pdbx_strand_id
1 'polypeptide(L)' 'MVEKTQVARSKRIQRRTGKTFHVATRVLPERIRRPTYVLYGFFRIADEIVDAADTAPPDEQRAELDRLRRVALGETQA' A
#
# COMPACT_ATOMS: atom_id res chain seq x y z
N MET A 1 4.19 -10.96 11.86
CA MET A 1 4.26 -9.67 12.59
C MET A 1 4.70 -8.60 11.60
N VAL A 2 3.93 -7.52 11.41
CA VAL A 2 4.37 -6.39 10.56
C VAL A 2 5.49 -5.64 11.28
N GLU A 3 6.72 -5.86 10.81
CA GLU A 3 7.95 -5.23 11.30
C GLU A 3 7.87 -3.70 11.27
N LYS A 4 8.51 -3.03 12.24
CA LYS A 4 8.46 -1.56 12.39
C LYS A 4 9.01 -0.81 11.15
N THR A 5 9.88 -1.47 10.39
CA THR A 5 10.47 -0.99 9.14
C THR A 5 9.44 -0.87 8.01
N GLN A 6 8.49 -1.79 7.92
CA GLN A 6 7.43 -1.75 6.91
C GLN A 6 6.44 -0.62 7.18
N VAL A 7 6.08 -0.40 8.45
CA VAL A 7 5.26 0.76 8.85
C VAL A 7 5.96 2.09 8.57
N ALA A 8 7.28 2.17 8.76
CA ALA A 8 8.06 3.35 8.43
C ALA A 8 8.13 3.60 6.91
N ARG A 9 8.19 2.54 6.09
CA ARG A 9 8.13 2.63 4.62
C ARG A 9 6.75 3.09 4.15
N SER A 10 5.66 2.52 4.69
CA SER A 10 4.28 2.94 4.39
C SER A 10 4.02 4.40 4.79
N LYS A 11 4.50 4.84 5.96
CA LYS A 11 4.44 6.26 6.37
C LYS A 11 5.18 7.19 5.40
N ARG A 12 6.31 6.74 4.85
CA ARG A 12 7.14 7.52 3.91
C ARG A 12 6.49 7.61 2.53
N ILE A 13 5.90 6.52 2.05
CA ILE A 13 5.10 6.47 0.83
C ILE A 13 3.90 7.40 0.97
N GLN A 14 3.13 7.27 2.05
CA GLN A 14 1.95 8.10 2.29
C GLN A 14 2.27 9.60 2.40
N ARG A 15 3.41 9.97 3.01
CA ARG A 15 3.87 11.37 3.01
C ARG A 15 4.22 11.90 1.63
N ARG A 16 4.66 11.03 0.70
CA ARG A 16 5.04 11.39 -0.66
C ARG A 16 3.86 11.35 -1.64
N THR A 17 2.94 10.40 -1.50
CA THR A 17 1.85 10.14 -2.45
C THR A 17 0.47 10.62 -2.01
N GLY A 18 0.25 10.87 -0.71
CA GLY A 18 -1.08 11.18 -0.16
C GLY A 18 -1.04 12.18 0.99
N LYS A 19 -0.56 13.41 0.74
CA LYS A 19 -0.50 14.48 1.77
C LYS A 19 -1.85 14.69 2.47
N THR A 20 -2.95 14.63 1.73
CA THR A 20 -4.32 14.76 2.25
C THR A 20 -4.72 13.57 3.13
N PHE A 21 -4.45 12.34 2.68
CA PHE A 21 -4.78 11.14 3.46
C PHE A 21 -3.90 11.01 4.72
N HIS A 22 -2.63 11.41 4.64
CA HIS A 22 -1.73 11.46 5.78
C HIS A 22 -2.26 12.40 6.88
N VAL A 23 -2.70 13.59 6.49
CA VAL A 23 -3.32 14.56 7.43
C VAL A 23 -4.63 14.01 7.99
N ALA A 24 -5.50 13.45 7.14
CA ALA A 24 -6.75 12.84 7.57
C ALA A 24 -6.54 11.67 8.56
N THR A 25 -5.50 10.85 8.36
CA THR A 25 -5.19 9.75 9.30
C THR A 25 -4.78 10.27 10.68
N ARG A 26 -4.22 11.49 10.78
CA ARG A 26 -3.86 12.07 12.09
C ARG A 26 -5.07 12.50 12.92
N VAL A 27 -6.23 12.77 12.31
CA VAL A 27 -7.45 13.12 13.08
C VAL A 27 -8.13 11.90 13.70
N LEU A 28 -7.77 10.69 13.28
CA LEU A 28 -8.31 9.45 13.84
C LEU A 28 -7.78 9.18 15.26
N PRO A 29 -8.54 8.45 16.11
CA PRO A 29 -8.05 7.94 17.39
C PRO A 29 -6.78 7.11 17.24
N GLU A 30 -5.84 7.24 18.18
CA GLU A 30 -4.52 6.60 18.10
C GLU A 30 -4.58 5.09 17.85
N ARG A 31 -5.55 4.40 18.50
CA ARG A 31 -5.77 2.95 18.36
C ARG A 31 -5.96 2.48 16.91
N ILE A 32 -6.56 3.32 16.05
CA ILE A 32 -6.85 2.93 14.67
C ILE A 32 -5.83 3.48 13.66
N ARG A 33 -5.00 4.47 14.03
CA ARG A 33 -4.03 5.07 13.11
C ARG A 33 -3.08 4.05 12.50
N ARG A 34 -2.53 3.14 13.33
CA ARG A 34 -1.56 2.14 12.86
C ARG A 34 -2.20 1.14 11.87
N PRO A 35 -3.35 0.50 12.17
CA PRO A 35 -4.08 -0.30 11.18
C PRO A 35 -4.38 0.47 9.89
N THR A 36 -4.84 1.74 9.99
CA THR A 36 -5.11 2.57 8.81
C THR A 36 -3.88 2.80 7.94
N TYR A 37 -2.71 3.08 8.53
CA TYR A 37 -1.46 3.22 7.76
C TYR A 37 -1.06 1.93 7.03
N VAL A 38 -1.30 0.77 7.65
CA VAL A 38 -1.01 -0.52 7.04
C VAL A 38 -1.96 -0.80 5.87
N LEU A 39 -3.27 -0.63 6.09
CA LEU A 39 -4.28 -0.81 5.04
C LEU A 39 -4.05 0.14 3.87
N TYR A 40 -3.79 1.42 4.15
CA TYR A 40 -3.47 2.39 3.11
C TYR A 40 -2.23 1.98 2.32
N GLY A 41 -1.16 1.57 3.02
CA GLY A 41 0.07 1.11 2.35
C GLY A 41 -0.17 -0.11 1.46
N PHE A 42 -1.02 -1.04 1.88
CA PHE A 42 -1.41 -2.19 1.07
C PHE A 42 -2.16 -1.78 -0.20
N PHE A 43 -3.22 -0.99 -0.07
CA PHE A 43 -4.00 -0.55 -1.24
C PHE A 43 -3.20 0.32 -2.19
N ARG A 44 -2.30 1.16 -1.67
CA ARG A 44 -1.45 2.01 -2.50
C ARG A 44 -0.53 1.21 -3.44
N ILE A 45 -0.15 -0.01 -3.08
CA ILE A 45 0.65 -0.86 -3.98
C ILE A 45 -0.18 -1.28 -5.19
N ALA A 46 -1.44 -1.71 -4.97
CA ALA A 46 -2.34 -2.07 -6.07
C ALA A 46 -2.66 -0.86 -6.96
N ASP A 47 -2.92 0.29 -6.35
CA ASP A 47 -3.16 1.57 -7.02
C ASP A 47 -1.97 2.00 -7.90
N GLU A 48 -0.73 1.82 -7.42
CA GLU A 48 0.48 2.10 -8.21
C GLU A 48 0.61 1.22 -9.46
N ILE A 49 0.08 -0.01 -9.45
CA ILE A 49 0.15 -0.91 -10.60
C ILE A 49 -0.75 -0.42 -11.73
N VAL A 50 -1.89 0.20 -11.40
CA VAL A 50 -2.91 0.60 -12.39
C VAL A 50 -2.85 2.07 -12.76
N ASP A 51 -2.51 2.94 -11.80
CA ASP A 51 -2.62 4.41 -11.93
C ASP A 51 -1.24 5.11 -11.98
N ALA A 52 -0.17 4.40 -12.34
CA ALA A 52 1.12 5.03 -12.59
C ALA A 52 1.06 6.02 -13.78
N ALA A 53 1.96 7.01 -13.79
CA ALA A 53 2.06 7.95 -14.91
C ALA A 53 2.53 7.27 -16.20
N ASP A 54 3.28 6.18 -16.06
CA ASP A 54 3.67 5.27 -17.13
C ASP A 54 3.28 3.87 -16.67
N THR A 55 2.13 3.40 -17.15
CA THR A 55 1.55 2.13 -16.73
C THR A 55 1.83 1.07 -17.80
N ALA A 56 2.17 -0.14 -17.34
CA ALA A 56 2.36 -1.31 -18.20
C ALA A 56 1.09 -1.68 -19.00
N PRO A 57 1.20 -2.47 -20.07
CA PRO A 57 0.03 -2.99 -20.78
C PRO A 57 -0.95 -3.73 -19.85
N PRO A 58 -2.27 -3.77 -20.16
CA PRO A 58 -3.29 -4.35 -19.27
C PRO A 58 -3.02 -5.78 -18.80
N ASP A 59 -2.37 -6.59 -19.62
CA ASP A 59 -2.09 -7.99 -19.29
C ASP A 59 -0.92 -8.13 -18.30
N GLU A 60 0.07 -7.25 -18.38
CA GLU A 60 1.16 -7.16 -17.41
C GLU A 60 0.66 -6.62 -16.06
N GLN A 61 -0.22 -5.62 -16.08
CA GLN A 61 -0.88 -5.14 -14.86
C GLN A 61 -1.65 -6.27 -14.16
N ARG A 62 -2.42 -7.07 -14.91
CA ARG A 62 -3.15 -8.23 -14.38
C ARG A 62 -2.20 -9.25 -13.76
N ALA A 63 -1.11 -9.58 -14.44
CA ALA A 63 -0.12 -10.51 -13.93
C ALA A 63 0.51 -10.03 -12.61
N GLU A 64 0.81 -8.73 -12.48
CA GLU A 64 1.37 -8.19 -11.25
C GLU A 64 0.34 -8.10 -10.11
N LEU A 65 -0.93 -7.78 -10.41
CA LEU A 65 -2.01 -7.84 -9.43
C LEU A 65 -2.25 -9.26 -8.91
N ASP A 66 -2.19 -10.27 -9.79
CA ASP A 66 -2.30 -11.68 -9.40
C ASP A 66 -1.10 -12.10 -8.53
N ARG A 67 0.11 -11.65 -8.87
CA ARG A 67 1.30 -11.87 -8.02
C ARG A 67 1.12 -11.24 -6.64
N LEU A 68 0.69 -9.98 -6.57
CA LEU A 68 0.42 -9.27 -5.31
C LEU A 68 -0.62 -10.02 -4.46
N ARG A 69 -1.69 -10.53 -5.09
CA ARG A 69 -2.72 -11.33 -4.41
C ARG A 69 -2.15 -12.61 -3.79
N ARG A 70 -1.37 -13.39 -4.55
CA ARG A 70 -0.75 -14.63 -4.06
C ARG A 70 0.16 -14.36 -2.86
N VAL A 71 0.96 -13.29 -2.93
CA VAL A 71 1.82 -12.86 -1.81
C VAL A 71 0.99 -12.46 -0.59
N ALA A 72 -0.07 -11.68 -0.78
CA ALA A 72 -0.95 -11.23 0.30
C ALA A 72 -1.68 -12.38 1.00
N LEU A 73 -2.05 -13.43 0.25
CA LEU A 73 -2.65 -14.66 0.77
C LEU A 73 -1.63 -15.63 1.40
N GLY A 74 -0.33 -15.35 1.25
CA GLY A 74 0.75 -16.21 1.75
C GLY A 74 1.03 -17.44 0.90
N GLU A 75 0.51 -17.48 -0.34
CA GLU A 75 0.73 -18.57 -1.30
C GLU A 75 2.13 -18.52 -1.92
N THR A 76 2.82 -17.37 -1.82
CA THR A 76 4.18 -17.17 -2.33
C THR A 76 4.92 -16.15 -1.44
N GLN A 77 6.25 -16.27 -1.28
CA GLN A 77 7.05 -15.26 -0.58
C GLN A 77 7.19 -13.96 -1.41
N ALA A 78 7.26 -12.83 -0.70
CA ALA A 78 7.32 -11.47 -1.25
C ALA A 78 8.72 -11.09 -1.77
#